data_AF-A0A2N5CZ91-F1
#
_entry.id   AF-A0A2N5CZ91-F1
#
_cell.length_a   1.000
_cell.length_b   1.000
_cell.length_c   1.000
_cell.angle_alpha   90.00
_cell.angle_beta   90.00
_cell.angle_gamma   90.00
#
_symmetry.space_group_name_H-M   'P 1'
#
loop_
_entity.id
_entity.type
_entity.pdbx_description
1 polymer ?
#
loop_
_entity_poly.entity_id
_entity_poly.type
_entity_poly.pdbx_seq_one_letter_code
_entity_poly.pdbx_strand_id
1 'polypeptide(L)'
;MRALLSFENFGSFIAAYVALDVVLVVFDTILVARLPTWGAQTSADYKSGEAIINGIASFLITAQVGVLGVVSIALALVTLVAQRDAASTDVRIYYHEALAFEIVASCIALLAVLCAQLVWPLQALLHAWLGGQTPLALKWVLLCAHIVWLILNLAALAHFVATTFRFVQQSSRERIRLRYTANVIMPDDITARRRIEIYARIGGTISQRDASQHGALACSLRVGFPASAASTDEIATVFKRRVDVHDVRTVLLDLAFRSWSRRCRKVATKAGGAATGVPRMTPLLVVSPMIGRSLFGRVAWCHRDGGVKLSRLERGLLKAAFRFKRSDHAR
;
A
#
# COMPACT_ATOMS: atom_id res chain seq x y z
N MET A 1 9.21 -1.27 15.58
CA MET A 1 9.16 0.19 15.85
C MET A 1 8.17 0.90 14.94
N ARG A 2 8.31 0.82 13.61
CA ARG A 2 7.38 1.48 12.68
C ARG A 2 5.92 1.07 12.86
N ALA A 3 5.64 -0.24 12.97
CA ALA A 3 4.28 -0.74 13.21
C ALA A 3 3.66 -0.30 14.56
N LEU A 4 4.48 0.10 15.55
CA LEU A 4 4.00 0.61 16.84
C LEU A 4 3.73 2.12 16.81
N LEU A 5 4.37 2.85 15.87
CA LEU A 5 4.24 4.30 15.71
C LEU A 5 3.33 4.68 14.53
N SER A 6 3.07 3.75 13.61
CA SER A 6 2.27 3.99 12.42
C SER A 6 0.79 3.79 12.71
N PHE A 7 0.18 4.76 13.40
CA PHE A 7 -1.25 4.96 13.24
C PHE A 7 -1.47 5.64 11.90
N GLU A 8 -2.20 4.99 11.00
CA GLU A 8 -2.41 5.48 9.63
C GLU A 8 -2.99 6.90 9.59
N ASN A 9 -3.73 7.30 10.64
CA ASN A 9 -4.23 8.65 10.82
C ASN A 9 -4.17 9.07 12.30
N PHE A 10 -3.77 10.33 12.56
CA PHE A 10 -3.79 10.96 13.89
C PHE A 10 -5.17 10.88 14.57
N GLY A 11 -6.25 10.99 13.79
CA GLY A 11 -7.61 10.86 14.31
C GLY A 11 -7.91 9.45 14.85
N SER A 12 -7.50 8.40 14.14
CA SER A 12 -7.66 7.01 14.60
C SER A 12 -6.89 6.76 15.88
N PHE A 13 -5.74 7.42 16.05
CA PHE A 13 -4.95 7.36 17.26
C PHE A 13 -5.68 8.00 18.46
N ILE A 14 -6.14 9.24 18.33
CA ILE A 14 -6.88 9.93 19.39
C ILE A 14 -8.14 9.14 19.76
N ALA A 15 -8.84 8.58 18.76
CA ALA A 15 -10.00 7.71 18.99
C ALA A 15 -9.64 6.45 19.79
N ALA A 16 -8.51 5.79 19.49
CA ALA A 16 -8.05 4.63 20.24
C ALA A 16 -7.68 4.99 21.68
N TYR A 17 -7.05 6.14 21.90
CA TYR A 17 -6.75 6.63 23.25
C TYR A 17 -8.03 6.93 24.05
N VAL A 18 -8.98 7.66 23.46
CA VAL A 18 -10.28 7.94 24.10
C VAL A 18 -11.02 6.64 24.41
N ALA A 19 -10.97 5.66 23.51
CA ALA A 19 -11.57 4.34 23.76
C ALA A 19 -10.89 3.62 24.93
N LEU A 20 -9.56 3.66 25.01
CA LEU A 20 -8.81 3.09 26.14
C LEU A 20 -9.16 3.79 27.46
N ASP A 21 -9.23 5.12 27.48
CA ASP A 21 -9.60 5.90 28.65
C ASP A 21 -11.02 5.56 29.12
N VAL A 22 -11.99 5.49 28.19
CA VAL A 22 -13.36 5.05 28.49
C VAL A 22 -13.38 3.62 29.05
N VAL A 23 -12.61 2.69 28.47
CA VAL A 23 -12.53 1.31 28.99
C VAL A 23 -11.96 1.29 30.40
N LEU A 24 -10.91 2.05 30.67
CA LEU A 24 -10.30 2.15 32.00
C LEU A 24 -11.28 2.75 33.02
N VAL A 25 -12.01 3.80 32.63
CA VAL A 25 -13.04 4.43 33.47
C VAL A 25 -14.21 3.48 33.76
N VAL A 26 -14.68 2.73 32.76
CA VAL A 26 -15.74 1.72 32.94
C VAL A 26 -15.26 0.59 33.84
N PHE A 27 -14.04 0.09 33.60
CA PHE A 27 -13.43 -0.96 34.42
C PHE A 27 -13.31 -0.51 35.88
N ASP A 28 -12.85 0.72 36.10
CA ASP A 28 -12.75 1.33 37.43
C ASP A 28 -14.12 1.39 38.13
N THR A 29 -15.14 1.85 37.42
CA THR A 29 -16.51 1.92 37.93
C THR A 29 -17.02 0.54 38.36
N ILE A 30 -16.76 -0.50 37.55
CA ILE A 30 -17.13 -1.88 37.87
C ILE A 30 -16.37 -2.36 39.11
N LEU A 31 -15.07 -2.06 39.20
CA LEU A 31 -14.21 -2.52 40.27
C LEU A 31 -14.61 -1.88 41.60
N VAL A 32 -14.86 -0.57 41.64
CA VAL A 32 -15.37 0.13 42.82
C VAL A 32 -16.73 -0.42 43.25
N ALA A 33 -17.63 -0.71 42.31
CA ALA A 33 -18.94 -1.28 42.62
C ALA A 33 -18.86 -2.71 43.20
N ARG A 34 -17.85 -3.50 42.79
CA ARG A 34 -17.68 -4.90 43.23
C ARG A 34 -16.78 -5.06 44.45
N LEU A 35 -15.85 -4.14 44.67
CA LEU A 35 -14.85 -4.18 45.75
C LEU A 35 -14.77 -2.81 46.45
N PRO A 36 -15.74 -2.48 47.35
CA PRO A 36 -15.81 -1.16 47.99
C PRO A 36 -14.55 -0.80 48.79
N THR A 37 -13.85 -1.82 49.32
CA THR A 37 -12.60 -1.65 50.07
C THR A 37 -11.42 -1.23 49.19
N TRP A 38 -11.49 -1.42 47.87
CA TRP A 38 -10.44 -1.00 46.94
C TRP A 38 -10.29 0.53 46.87
N GLY A 39 -11.38 1.27 47.10
CA GLY A 39 -11.41 2.73 47.10
C GLY A 39 -11.15 3.38 48.46
N ALA A 40 -10.95 2.60 49.53
CA ALA A 40 -10.78 3.12 50.88
C ALA A 40 -9.34 3.60 51.11
N GLN A 41 -8.98 4.74 50.52
CA GLN A 41 -7.73 5.44 50.82
C GLN A 41 -7.98 6.58 51.81
N THR A 42 -7.01 6.83 52.69
CA THR A 42 -7.08 7.99 53.58
C THR A 42 -6.92 9.27 52.75
N SER A 43 -7.59 10.35 53.16
CA SER A 43 -7.53 11.64 52.45
C SER A 43 -6.12 12.24 52.41
N ALA A 44 -5.24 11.88 53.34
CA ALA A 44 -3.85 12.32 53.39
C ALA A 44 -3.00 11.59 52.35
N ASP A 45 -3.12 10.26 52.24
CA ASP A 45 -2.38 9.45 51.26
C ASP A 45 -2.76 9.84 49.83
N TYR A 46 -4.04 10.10 49.59
CA TYR A 46 -4.55 10.53 48.29
C TYR A 46 -3.94 11.86 47.84
N LYS A 47 -3.96 12.89 48.70
CA LYS A 47 -3.40 14.22 48.38
C LYS A 47 -1.90 14.17 48.09
N SER A 48 -1.15 13.38 48.86
CA SER A 48 0.29 13.20 48.65
C SER A 48 0.58 12.50 47.32
N GLY A 49 -0.12 11.40 47.03
CA GLY A 49 0.04 10.67 45.78
C GLY A 49 -0.35 11.49 44.55
N GLU A 50 -1.44 12.25 44.64
CA GLU A 50 -1.89 13.13 43.56
C GLU A 50 -0.88 14.25 43.26
N ALA A 51 -0.30 14.87 44.29
CA ALA A 51 0.76 15.86 44.12
C ALA A 51 1.98 15.28 43.39
N ILE A 52 2.40 14.06 43.74
CA ILE A 52 3.51 13.37 43.07
C ILE A 52 3.18 13.08 41.61
N ILE A 53 2.00 12.52 41.32
CA ILE A 53 1.56 12.19 39.96
C ILE A 53 1.51 13.46 39.09
N ASN A 54 0.95 14.55 39.61
CA ASN A 54 0.86 15.83 38.89
C ASN A 54 2.26 16.44 38.65
N GLY A 55 3.16 16.30 39.62
CA GLY A 55 4.56 16.68 39.47
C GLY A 55 5.23 15.92 38.31
N ILE A 56 5.13 14.59 38.31
CA ILE A 56 5.70 13.74 37.26
C ILE A 56 5.07 14.07 35.90
N ALA A 57 3.74 14.19 35.81
CA ALA A 57 3.05 14.55 34.58
C ALA A 57 3.54 15.89 33.99
N SER A 58 3.77 16.89 34.85
CA SER A 58 4.32 18.19 34.43
C SER A 58 5.75 18.06 33.85
N PHE A 59 6.59 17.21 34.44
CA PHE A 59 7.90 16.87 33.89
C PHE A 59 7.77 16.14 32.54
N LEU A 60 6.84 15.19 32.39
CA LEU A 60 6.62 14.48 31.13
C LEU A 60 6.20 15.44 30.00
N ILE A 61 5.32 16.40 30.29
CA ILE A 61 4.91 17.45 29.35
C ILE A 61 6.13 18.25 28.88
N THR A 62 6.95 18.72 29.84
CA THR A 62 8.14 19.51 29.55
C THR A 62 9.14 18.71 28.69
N ALA A 63 9.31 17.42 28.99
CA ALA A 63 10.15 16.53 28.19
C ALA A 63 9.64 16.38 26.75
N GLN A 64 8.32 16.20 26.53
CA GLN A 64 7.75 16.12 25.18
C GLN A 64 7.95 17.41 24.38
N VAL A 65 7.76 18.58 25.01
CA VAL A 65 8.01 19.88 24.38
C VAL A 65 9.49 20.01 23.99
N GLY A 66 10.41 19.57 24.86
CA GLY A 66 11.84 19.54 24.55
C GLY A 66 12.18 18.64 23.37
N VAL A 67 11.60 17.42 23.31
CA VAL A 67 11.76 16.50 22.17
C VAL A 67 11.29 17.15 20.86
N LEU A 68 10.11 17.77 20.86
CA LEU A 68 9.58 18.48 19.70
C LEU A 68 10.51 19.62 19.27
N GLY A 69 11.03 20.42 20.21
CA GLY A 69 11.99 21.49 19.92
C GLY A 69 13.26 20.99 19.25
N VAL A 70 13.85 19.89 19.75
CA VAL A 70 15.03 19.27 19.15
C VAL A 70 14.75 18.78 17.73
N VAL A 71 13.62 18.10 17.51
CA VAL A 71 13.22 17.64 16.18
C VAL A 71 13.02 18.82 15.22
N SER A 72 12.33 19.88 15.65
CA SER A 72 12.11 21.08 14.83
C SER A 72 13.43 21.75 14.40
N ILE A 73 14.39 21.91 15.32
CA ILE A 73 15.71 22.48 15.00
C ILE A 73 16.46 21.60 14.00
N ALA A 74 16.48 20.28 14.22
CA ALA A 74 17.13 19.34 13.32
C ALA A 74 16.52 19.36 11.90
N LEU A 75 15.18 19.40 11.81
CA LEU A 75 14.49 19.48 10.52
C LEU A 75 14.77 20.80 9.79
N ALA A 76 14.81 21.92 10.52
CA ALA A 76 15.20 23.21 9.94
C ALA A 76 16.63 23.16 9.38
N LEU A 77 17.57 22.58 10.12
CA LEU A 77 18.97 22.43 9.68
C LEU A 77 19.10 21.54 8.44
N VAL A 78 18.44 20.37 8.43
CA VAL A 78 18.46 19.47 7.27
C VAL A 78 17.82 20.11 6.04
N THR A 79 16.71 20.84 6.24
CA THR A 79 16.04 21.57 5.15
C THR A 79 16.96 22.64 4.56
N LEU A 80 17.69 23.39 5.40
CA LEU A 80 18.65 24.40 4.95
C LEU A 80 19.81 23.78 4.17
N VAL A 81 20.40 22.70 4.69
CA VAL A 81 21.48 21.96 3.99
C VAL A 81 21.01 21.46 2.63
N ALA A 82 19.79 20.93 2.57
CA ALA A 82 19.26 20.41 1.32
C ALA A 82 18.89 21.48 0.29
N GLN A 83 18.44 22.65 0.74
CA GLN A 83 18.24 23.80 -0.13
C GLN A 83 19.56 24.25 -0.76
N ARG A 84 20.65 24.26 0.02
CA ARG A 84 21.99 24.60 -0.47
C ARG A 84 22.48 23.61 -1.53
N ASP A 85 22.26 22.32 -1.32
CA ASP A 85 22.79 21.27 -2.20
C ASP A 85 21.82 20.90 -3.35
N ALA A 86 20.68 21.61 -3.51
CA ALA A 86 19.61 21.32 -4.49
C ALA A 86 19.08 19.86 -4.46
N ALA A 87 19.21 19.18 -3.31
CA ALA A 87 19.00 17.73 -3.17
C ALA A 87 17.59 17.36 -2.68
N SER A 88 16.55 17.84 -3.36
CA SER A 88 15.14 17.68 -2.92
C SER A 88 14.70 16.20 -2.77
N THR A 89 15.24 15.29 -3.58
CA THR A 89 14.95 13.85 -3.50
C THR A 89 15.55 13.23 -2.23
N ASP A 90 16.75 13.64 -1.84
CA ASP A 90 17.42 13.11 -0.65
C ASP A 90 16.69 13.48 0.64
N VAL A 91 16.11 14.67 0.67
CA VAL A 91 15.29 15.14 1.79
C VAL A 91 14.09 14.24 2.02
N ARG A 92 13.42 13.82 0.94
CA ARG A 92 12.26 12.91 1.04
C ARG A 92 12.68 11.56 1.60
N ILE A 93 13.81 11.04 1.12
CA ILE A 93 14.38 9.77 1.63
C ILE A 93 14.77 9.93 3.10
N TYR A 94 15.39 11.05 3.46
CA TYR A 94 15.75 11.36 4.84
C TYR A 94 14.52 11.40 5.76
N TYR A 95 13.46 12.13 5.39
CA TYR A 95 12.23 12.19 6.20
C TYR A 95 11.64 10.81 6.42
N HIS A 96 11.71 9.94 5.41
CA HIS A 96 11.22 8.57 5.50
C HIS A 96 12.08 7.67 6.38
N GLU A 97 13.41 7.80 6.34
CA GLU A 97 14.33 6.97 7.14
C GLU A 97 14.44 7.45 8.59
N ALA A 98 14.36 8.76 8.82
CA ALA A 98 14.49 9.36 10.15
C ALA A 98 13.22 9.19 11.00
N LEU A 99 12.11 8.73 10.43
CA LEU A 99 10.80 8.60 11.09
C LEU A 99 10.31 9.93 11.69
N ALA A 100 10.67 11.06 11.06
CA ALA A 100 10.45 12.39 11.63
C ALA A 100 8.96 12.66 11.86
N PHE A 101 8.12 12.26 10.91
CA PHE A 101 6.67 12.43 11.00
C PHE A 101 6.08 11.57 12.11
N GLU A 102 6.45 10.30 12.17
CA GLU A 102 5.98 9.35 13.18
C GLU A 102 6.37 9.79 14.60
N ILE A 103 7.58 10.33 14.78
CA ILE A 103 8.05 10.86 16.07
C ILE A 103 7.24 12.09 16.48
N VAL A 104 7.13 13.09 15.59
CA VAL A 104 6.38 14.32 15.88
C VAL A 104 4.92 14.01 16.20
N ALA A 105 4.29 13.14 15.41
CA ALA A 105 2.91 12.72 15.64
C ALA A 105 2.76 12.03 17.02
N SER A 106 3.67 11.11 17.37
CA SER A 106 3.66 10.42 18.68
C SER A 106 3.91 11.38 19.86
N CYS A 107 4.77 12.39 19.69
CA CYS A 107 5.01 13.39 20.72
C CYS A 107 3.81 14.33 20.91
N ILE A 108 3.19 14.81 19.83
CA ILE A 108 1.98 15.63 19.90
C ILE A 108 0.83 14.84 20.51
N ALA A 109 0.68 13.58 20.12
CA ALA A 109 -0.27 12.64 20.69
C ALA A 109 -0.13 12.52 22.21
N LEU A 110 1.06 12.15 22.69
CA LEU A 110 1.31 11.99 24.12
C LEU A 110 1.19 13.33 24.87
N LEU A 111 1.60 14.45 24.26
CA LEU A 111 1.41 15.77 24.84
C LEU A 111 -0.07 16.12 25.01
N ALA A 112 -0.89 15.90 23.99
CA ALA A 112 -2.34 16.13 24.06
C ALA A 112 -2.99 15.27 25.14
N VAL A 113 -2.58 14.01 25.23
CA VAL A 113 -2.99 13.06 26.27
C VAL A 113 -2.63 13.57 27.66
N LEU A 114 -1.38 13.98 27.90
CA LEU A 114 -0.93 14.47 29.20
C LEU A 114 -1.65 15.78 29.58
N CYS A 115 -1.90 16.67 28.63
CA CYS A 115 -2.67 17.89 28.85
C CYS A 115 -4.12 17.60 29.22
N ALA A 116 -4.78 16.65 28.53
CA ALA A 116 -6.13 16.21 28.87
C ALA A 116 -6.18 15.55 30.25
N GLN A 117 -5.17 14.73 30.56
CA GLN A 117 -5.03 14.09 31.86
C GLN A 117 -4.82 15.11 32.98
N LEU A 118 -4.16 16.25 32.76
CA LEU A 118 -4.01 17.26 33.81
C LEU A 118 -5.36 17.78 34.33
N VAL A 119 -6.39 17.78 33.47
CA VAL A 119 -7.75 18.26 33.79
C VAL A 119 -8.69 17.11 34.18
N TRP A 120 -8.39 15.87 33.78
CA TRP A 120 -9.21 14.67 34.03
C TRP A 120 -10.72 14.87 33.78
N PRO A 121 -11.14 15.45 32.64
CA PRO A 121 -12.52 15.90 32.45
C PRO A 121 -13.53 14.75 32.54
N LEU A 122 -13.20 13.56 32.03
CA LEU A 122 -14.09 12.41 32.05
C LEU A 122 -14.29 11.86 33.47
N GLN A 123 -13.23 11.81 34.27
CA GLN A 123 -13.34 11.42 35.68
C GLN A 123 -14.11 12.46 36.47
N ALA A 124 -13.85 13.75 36.28
CA ALA A 124 -14.59 14.82 36.94
C ALA A 124 -16.11 14.72 36.65
N LEU A 125 -16.49 14.46 35.40
CA LEU A 125 -17.88 14.21 35.01
C LEU A 125 -18.46 12.96 35.69
N LEU A 126 -17.70 11.86 35.74
CA LEU A 126 -18.13 10.62 36.38
C LEU A 126 -18.33 10.81 37.90
N HIS A 127 -17.43 11.54 38.56
CA HIS A 127 -17.51 11.82 40.00
C HIS A 127 -18.73 12.68 40.31
N ALA A 128 -19.00 13.68 39.48
CA ALA A 128 -20.19 14.51 39.60
C ALA A 128 -21.49 13.68 39.46
N TRP A 129 -21.47 12.59 38.70
CA TRP A 129 -22.65 11.75 38.43
C TRP A 129 -22.85 10.61 39.44
N LEU A 130 -21.77 9.96 39.86
CA LEU A 130 -21.80 8.73 40.67
C LEU A 130 -21.34 8.93 42.13
N GLY A 131 -20.81 10.12 42.49
CA GLY A 131 -20.40 10.44 43.86
C GLY A 131 -19.17 9.66 44.37
N GLY A 132 -18.43 8.98 43.48
CA GLY A 132 -17.23 8.21 43.83
C GLY A 132 -15.95 9.05 43.87
N GLN A 133 -14.89 8.50 44.47
CA GLN A 133 -13.50 8.99 44.33
C GLN A 133 -12.72 8.06 43.40
N THR A 134 -11.74 8.61 42.67
CA THR A 134 -10.90 7.84 41.76
C THR A 134 -9.81 7.14 42.54
N PRO A 135 -9.64 5.82 42.38
CA PRO A 135 -8.57 5.13 43.06
C PRO A 135 -7.22 5.59 42.49
N LEU A 136 -6.32 5.98 43.39
CA LEU A 136 -4.96 6.42 43.04
C LEU A 136 -4.19 5.35 42.23
N ALA A 137 -4.50 4.07 42.43
CA ALA A 137 -3.89 2.95 41.70
C ALA A 137 -4.07 3.07 40.18
N LEU A 138 -5.25 3.51 39.71
CA LEU A 138 -5.50 3.68 38.28
C LEU A 138 -4.65 4.81 37.70
N LYS A 139 -4.54 5.93 38.44
CA LYS A 139 -3.69 7.07 38.06
C LYS A 139 -2.22 6.64 37.93
N TRP A 140 -1.73 5.77 38.82
CA TRP A 140 -0.39 5.18 38.74
C TRP A 140 -0.20 4.28 37.52
N VAL A 141 -1.15 3.39 37.23
CA VAL A 141 -1.07 2.52 36.04
C VAL A 141 -1.01 3.35 34.76
N LEU A 142 -1.86 4.37 34.66
CA LEU A 142 -1.86 5.27 33.50
C LEU A 142 -0.55 6.07 33.41
N LEU A 143 -0.03 6.57 34.53
CA LEU A 143 1.26 7.23 34.58
C LEU A 143 2.40 6.32 34.10
N CYS A 144 2.43 5.05 34.54
CA CYS A 144 3.41 4.07 34.08
C CYS A 144 3.32 3.85 32.57
N ALA A 145 2.10 3.77 32.01
CA ALA A 145 1.91 3.68 30.56
C ALA A 145 2.48 4.89 29.82
N HIS A 146 2.27 6.11 30.36
CA HIS A 146 2.84 7.34 29.79
C HIS A 146 4.36 7.41 29.89
N ILE A 147 4.96 6.92 30.99
CA ILE A 147 6.42 6.83 31.13
C ILE A 147 7.01 5.88 30.09
N VAL A 148 6.43 4.69 29.94
CA VAL A 148 6.86 3.71 28.92
C VAL A 148 6.77 4.34 27.52
N TRP A 149 5.71 5.09 27.25
CA TRP A 149 5.56 5.82 26.00
C TRP A 149 6.62 6.89 25.81
N LEU A 150 6.89 7.73 26.81
CA LEU A 150 7.97 8.72 26.74
C LEU A 150 9.31 8.03 26.43
N ILE A 151 9.61 6.89 27.05
CA ILE A 151 10.83 6.12 26.76
C ILE A 151 10.88 5.70 25.29
N LEU A 152 9.76 5.23 24.72
CA LEU A 152 9.68 4.90 23.30
C LEU A 152 9.91 6.13 22.42
N ASN A 153 9.34 7.30 22.77
CA ASN A 153 9.57 8.56 22.06
C ASN A 153 11.04 9.00 22.15
N LEU A 154 11.70 8.84 23.30
CA LEU A 154 13.12 9.15 23.48
C LEU A 154 14.02 8.20 22.70
N ALA A 155 13.70 6.91 22.66
CA ALA A 155 14.41 5.95 21.82
C ALA A 155 14.27 6.29 20.33
N ALA A 156 13.07 6.73 19.91
CA ALA A 156 12.82 7.20 18.56
C ALA A 156 13.59 8.49 18.25
N LEU A 157 13.64 9.44 19.19
CA LEU A 157 14.45 10.65 19.08
C LEU A 157 15.94 10.32 18.93
N ALA A 158 16.47 9.41 19.76
CA ALA A 158 17.87 8.99 19.69
C ALA A 158 18.18 8.38 18.31
N HIS A 159 17.28 7.55 17.77
CA HIS A 159 17.38 7.03 16.41
C HIS A 159 17.35 8.14 15.36
N PHE A 160 16.41 9.09 15.46
CA PHE A 160 16.30 10.24 14.57
C PHE A 160 17.56 11.10 14.56
N VAL A 161 18.12 11.40 15.73
CA VAL A 161 19.37 12.18 15.87
C VAL A 161 20.54 11.42 15.23
N ALA A 162 20.69 10.12 15.51
CA ALA A 162 21.72 9.29 14.91
C ALA A 162 21.60 9.23 13.37
N THR A 163 20.39 9.08 12.85
CA THR A 163 20.10 9.10 11.41
C THR A 163 20.39 10.47 10.79
N THR A 164 20.10 11.55 11.50
CA THR A 164 20.42 12.92 11.07
C THR A 164 21.92 13.15 10.97
N PHE A 165 22.70 12.75 11.97
CA PHE A 165 24.17 12.83 11.90
C PHE A 165 24.74 11.99 10.75
N ARG A 166 24.23 10.78 10.54
CA ARG A 166 24.62 9.96 9.38
C ARG A 166 24.25 10.65 8.07
N PHE A 167 23.09 11.26 7.97
CA PHE A 167 22.67 11.97 6.76
C PHE A 167 23.56 13.18 6.44
N VAL A 168 24.10 13.87 7.45
CA VAL A 168 25.07 14.96 7.22
C VAL A 168 26.36 14.43 6.56
N GLN A 169 26.74 13.16 6.76
CA GLN A 169 27.90 12.55 6.11
C GLN A 169 27.58 12.10 4.67
N GLN A 170 28.35 12.58 3.69
CA GLN A 170 28.12 12.32 2.27
C GLN A 170 28.19 10.82 1.90
N SER A 171 29.14 10.06 2.46
CA SER A 171 29.27 8.61 2.22
C SER A 171 28.06 7.80 2.71
N SER A 172 27.40 8.27 3.78
CA SER A 172 26.18 7.66 4.29
C SER A 172 24.96 7.99 3.40
N ARG A 173 24.91 9.17 2.77
CA ARG A 173 23.85 9.53 1.80
C ARG A 173 23.82 8.56 0.62
N GLU A 174 24.97 8.20 0.07
CA GLU A 174 25.08 7.24 -1.04
C GLU A 174 24.56 5.85 -0.64
N ARG A 175 24.94 5.38 0.55
CA ARG A 175 24.48 4.08 1.07
C ARG A 175 22.97 4.06 1.32
N ILE A 176 22.41 5.15 1.83
CA ILE A 176 20.96 5.30 2.04
C ILE A 176 20.24 5.30 0.69
N ARG A 177 20.73 6.06 -0.32
CA ARG A 177 20.17 6.04 -1.68
C ARG A 177 20.19 4.63 -2.28
N LEU A 178 21.32 3.92 -2.14
CA LEU A 178 21.45 2.56 -2.68
C LEU A 178 20.45 1.60 -2.01
N ARG A 179 20.30 1.67 -0.68
CA ARG A 179 19.34 0.85 0.05
C ARG A 179 17.89 1.20 -0.32
N TYR A 180 17.56 2.48 -0.42
CA TYR A 180 16.22 2.93 -0.81
C TYR A 180 15.88 2.49 -2.23
N THR A 181 16.79 2.67 -3.18
CA THR A 181 16.62 2.19 -4.55
C THR A 181 16.44 0.67 -4.60
N ALA A 182 17.26 -0.09 -3.87
CA ALA A 182 17.18 -1.55 -3.85
C ALA A 182 15.90 -2.10 -3.20
N ASN A 183 15.40 -1.45 -2.13
CA ASN A 183 14.28 -1.97 -1.34
C ASN A 183 12.92 -1.39 -1.72
N VAL A 184 12.87 -0.19 -2.30
CA VAL A 184 11.62 0.52 -2.59
C VAL A 184 11.40 0.63 -4.11
N ILE A 185 12.36 1.18 -4.85
CA ILE A 185 12.16 1.47 -6.28
C ILE A 185 12.33 0.21 -7.15
N MET A 186 13.37 -0.58 -6.88
CA MET A 186 13.75 -1.72 -7.71
C MET A 186 12.72 -2.84 -7.72
N PRO A 187 12.06 -3.21 -6.61
CA PRO A 187 11.01 -4.23 -6.64
C PRO A 187 9.81 -3.82 -7.49
N ASP A 188 9.43 -2.54 -7.48
CA ASP A 188 8.33 -2.02 -8.29
C ASP A 188 8.67 -2.07 -9.79
N ASP A 189 9.88 -1.61 -10.17
CA ASP A 189 10.35 -1.68 -11.57
C ASP A 189 10.51 -3.13 -12.05
N ILE A 190 11.12 -4.01 -11.24
CA ILE A 190 11.24 -5.45 -11.55
C ILE A 190 9.86 -6.07 -11.72
N THR A 191 8.90 -5.76 -10.83
CA THR A 191 7.53 -6.30 -10.93
C THR A 191 6.83 -5.79 -12.18
N ALA A 192 6.99 -4.51 -12.54
CA ALA A 192 6.43 -3.94 -13.76
C ALA A 192 7.03 -4.59 -15.02
N ARG A 193 8.35 -4.72 -15.09
CA ARG A 193 9.05 -5.38 -16.21
C ARG A 193 8.67 -6.86 -16.33
N ARG A 194 8.61 -7.57 -15.20
CA ARG A 194 8.19 -8.97 -15.17
C ARG A 194 6.75 -9.13 -15.66
N ARG A 195 5.83 -8.21 -15.35
CA ARG A 195 4.46 -8.22 -15.90
C ARG A 195 4.46 -8.06 -17.42
N ILE A 196 5.25 -7.13 -17.96
CA ILE A 196 5.39 -6.92 -19.41
C ILE A 196 5.96 -8.16 -20.08
N GLU A 197 7.00 -8.77 -19.51
CA GLU A 197 7.62 -9.97 -20.05
C GLU A 197 6.65 -11.17 -20.03
N ILE A 198 5.97 -11.40 -18.91
CA ILE A 198 4.94 -12.44 -18.81
C ILE A 198 3.87 -12.21 -19.88
N TYR A 199 3.40 -10.98 -20.03
CA TYR A 199 2.39 -10.61 -21.02
C TYR A 199 2.83 -10.92 -22.46
N ALA A 200 4.05 -10.53 -22.83
CA ALA A 200 4.60 -10.80 -24.17
C ALA A 200 4.74 -12.31 -24.45
N ARG A 201 5.00 -13.12 -23.41
CA ARG A 201 5.14 -14.58 -23.54
C ARG A 201 3.80 -15.33 -23.61
N ILE A 202 2.66 -14.75 -23.17
CA ILE A 202 1.35 -15.42 -23.12
C ILE A 202 1.00 -16.07 -24.47
N GLY A 203 1.11 -15.31 -25.56
CA GLY A 203 0.79 -15.79 -26.91
C GLY A 203 1.68 -16.95 -27.32
N GLY A 204 2.98 -16.84 -27.07
CA GLY A 204 3.97 -17.88 -27.36
C GLY A 204 3.70 -19.17 -26.57
N THR A 205 3.43 -19.09 -25.27
CA THR A 205 3.15 -20.26 -24.42
C THR A 205 1.87 -20.99 -24.85
N ILE A 206 0.80 -20.26 -25.18
CA ILE A 206 -0.46 -20.85 -25.65
C ILE A 206 -0.26 -21.49 -27.05
N SER A 207 0.45 -20.81 -27.94
CA SER A 207 0.74 -21.31 -29.30
C SER A 207 1.63 -22.55 -29.27
N GLN A 208 2.69 -22.55 -28.46
CA GLN A 208 3.60 -23.68 -28.31
C GLN A 208 2.86 -24.90 -27.79
N ARG A 209 1.94 -24.73 -26.85
CA ARG A 209 1.09 -25.82 -26.35
C ARG A 209 0.20 -26.41 -27.46
N ASP A 210 -0.45 -25.57 -28.27
CA ASP A 210 -1.27 -26.05 -29.39
C ASP A 210 -0.40 -26.70 -30.48
N ALA A 211 0.82 -26.20 -30.71
CA ALA A 211 1.82 -26.79 -31.60
C ALA A 211 2.28 -28.17 -31.15
N SER A 212 2.64 -28.34 -29.88
CA SER A 212 3.03 -29.64 -29.33
C SER A 212 1.91 -30.67 -29.39
N GLN A 213 0.64 -30.24 -29.33
CA GLN A 213 -0.50 -31.16 -29.38
C GLN A 213 -0.97 -31.49 -30.81
N HIS A 214 -0.84 -30.57 -31.76
CA HIS A 214 -1.49 -30.68 -33.07
C HIS A 214 -0.56 -30.53 -34.29
N GLY A 215 0.74 -30.31 -34.08
CA GLY A 215 1.75 -30.28 -35.14
C GLY A 215 1.42 -29.30 -36.27
N ALA A 216 1.36 -29.80 -37.50
CA ALA A 216 1.10 -29.00 -38.71
C ALA A 216 -0.29 -28.32 -38.75
N LEU A 217 -1.23 -28.77 -37.92
CA LEU A 217 -2.58 -28.19 -37.82
C LEU A 217 -2.72 -27.18 -36.67
N ALA A 218 -1.60 -26.83 -36.02
CA ALA A 218 -1.60 -25.89 -34.91
C ALA A 218 -1.96 -24.47 -35.38
N CYS A 219 -2.66 -23.75 -34.51
CA CYS A 219 -2.93 -22.33 -34.71
C CYS A 219 -1.92 -21.51 -33.90
N SER A 220 -1.74 -20.25 -34.25
CA SER A 220 -0.85 -19.34 -33.53
C SER A 220 -1.61 -18.17 -32.91
N LEU A 221 -1.13 -17.72 -31.75
CA LEU A 221 -1.61 -16.58 -30.99
C LEU A 221 -0.45 -15.62 -30.74
N ARG A 222 -0.60 -14.38 -31.16
CA ARG A 222 0.34 -13.29 -30.85
C ARG A 222 -0.36 -12.26 -29.98
N VAL A 223 0.25 -11.91 -28.85
CA VAL A 223 -0.30 -10.95 -27.88
C VAL A 223 0.68 -9.80 -27.74
N GLY A 224 0.18 -8.57 -27.80
CA GLY A 224 1.00 -7.37 -27.75
C GLY A 224 1.79 -7.11 -29.03
N PHE A 225 1.26 -7.46 -30.20
CA PHE A 225 1.89 -7.15 -31.48
C PHE A 225 0.92 -6.37 -32.39
N PRO A 226 1.41 -5.42 -33.20
CA PRO A 226 0.58 -4.80 -34.22
C PRO A 226 0.11 -5.86 -35.21
N ALA A 227 -1.13 -5.73 -35.66
CA ALA A 227 -1.69 -6.63 -36.65
C ALA A 227 -1.13 -6.34 -38.05
N SER A 228 -1.05 -7.37 -38.89
CA SER A 228 -0.68 -7.22 -40.30
C SER A 228 -1.80 -6.48 -41.06
N ALA A 229 -1.45 -5.73 -42.10
CA ALA A 229 -2.41 -5.06 -42.97
C ALA A 229 -3.41 -6.04 -43.63
N ALA A 230 -3.03 -7.31 -43.79
CA ALA A 230 -3.90 -8.35 -44.34
C ALA A 230 -4.89 -8.97 -43.32
N SER A 231 -4.80 -8.58 -42.05
CA SER A 231 -5.62 -9.19 -40.99
C SER A 231 -7.05 -8.65 -40.96
N THR A 232 -8.00 -9.51 -40.65
CA THR A 232 -9.42 -9.15 -40.50
C THR A 232 -9.73 -8.79 -39.05
N ASP A 233 -10.36 -7.64 -38.83
CA ASP A 233 -10.81 -7.21 -37.51
C ASP A 233 -11.94 -8.10 -36.97
N GLU A 234 -11.71 -8.76 -35.83
CA GLU A 234 -12.72 -9.58 -35.16
C GLU A 234 -13.38 -8.87 -33.99
N ILE A 235 -12.61 -8.06 -33.25
CA ILE A 235 -13.10 -7.28 -32.10
C ILE A 235 -12.57 -5.86 -32.19
N ALA A 236 -13.50 -4.92 -32.27
CA ALA A 236 -13.26 -3.50 -32.09
C ALA A 236 -14.08 -2.97 -30.92
N THR A 237 -13.48 -2.09 -30.12
CA THR A 237 -14.11 -1.44 -28.98
C THR A 237 -13.91 0.07 -29.10
N VAL A 238 -14.92 0.86 -28.72
CA VAL A 238 -14.80 2.32 -28.63
C VAL A 238 -14.54 2.71 -27.18
N PHE A 239 -13.34 3.22 -26.91
CA PHE A 239 -12.92 3.70 -25.60
C PHE A 239 -13.16 5.21 -25.48
N LYS A 240 -14.13 5.60 -24.64
CA LYS A 240 -14.49 7.01 -24.40
C LYS A 240 -13.42 7.78 -23.61
N ARG A 241 -12.50 7.09 -22.96
CA ARG A 241 -11.40 7.64 -22.15
C ARG A 241 -10.13 6.85 -22.44
N ARG A 242 -8.97 7.44 -22.16
CA ARG A 242 -7.69 6.73 -22.24
C ARG A 242 -7.68 5.58 -21.23
N VAL A 243 -7.52 4.36 -21.73
CA VAL A 243 -7.47 3.15 -20.91
C VAL A 243 -6.25 2.32 -21.23
N ASP A 244 -5.72 1.63 -20.23
CA ASP A 244 -4.59 0.73 -20.35
C ASP A 244 -5.05 -0.70 -20.02
N VAL A 245 -4.36 -1.68 -20.60
CA VAL A 245 -4.50 -3.08 -20.19
C VAL A 245 -3.88 -3.25 -18.81
N HIS A 246 -4.71 -3.54 -17.82
CA HIS A 246 -4.26 -3.71 -16.44
C HIS A 246 -3.97 -5.18 -16.12
N ASP A 247 -4.83 -6.08 -16.60
CA ASP A 247 -4.77 -7.50 -16.27
C ASP A 247 -5.33 -8.33 -17.43
N VAL A 248 -4.73 -9.50 -17.65
CA VAL A 248 -5.15 -10.45 -18.68
C VAL A 248 -5.32 -11.83 -18.06
N ARG A 249 -6.57 -12.28 -18.03
CA ARG A 249 -6.95 -13.59 -17.52
C ARG A 249 -6.56 -14.65 -18.54
N THR A 250 -5.33 -15.17 -18.40
CA THR A 250 -4.74 -16.18 -19.29
C THR A 250 -5.61 -17.40 -19.49
N VAL A 251 -6.35 -17.83 -18.45
CA VAL A 251 -7.29 -18.96 -18.52
C VAL A 251 -8.42 -18.70 -19.52
N LEU A 252 -9.06 -17.53 -19.48
CA LEU A 252 -10.15 -17.20 -20.41
C LEU A 252 -9.64 -17.03 -21.84
N LEU A 253 -8.45 -16.45 -21.99
CA LEU A 253 -7.78 -16.33 -23.28
C LEU A 253 -7.44 -17.70 -23.88
N ASP A 254 -6.88 -18.61 -23.08
CA ASP A 254 -6.56 -19.98 -23.48
C ASP A 254 -7.83 -20.76 -23.85
N LEU A 255 -8.92 -20.62 -23.08
CA LEU A 255 -10.21 -21.25 -23.41
C LEU A 255 -10.79 -20.74 -24.73
N ALA A 256 -10.77 -19.42 -24.95
CA ALA A 256 -11.22 -18.82 -26.21
C ALA A 256 -10.38 -19.32 -27.39
N PHE A 257 -9.04 -19.33 -27.22
CA PHE A 257 -8.12 -19.79 -28.24
C PHE A 257 -8.28 -21.28 -28.55
N ARG A 258 -8.38 -22.14 -27.54
CA ARG A 258 -8.61 -23.59 -27.71
C ARG A 258 -9.97 -23.90 -28.36
N SER A 259 -11.01 -23.12 -28.05
CA SER A 259 -12.29 -23.23 -28.74
C SER A 259 -12.13 -22.92 -30.22
N TRP A 260 -11.49 -21.79 -30.53
CA TRP A 260 -11.28 -21.35 -31.90
C TRP A 260 -10.37 -22.30 -32.68
N SER A 261 -9.24 -22.72 -32.11
CA SER A 261 -8.27 -23.62 -32.75
C SER A 261 -8.90 -24.98 -33.09
N ARG A 262 -9.72 -25.54 -32.18
CA ARG A 262 -10.52 -26.75 -32.46
C ARG A 262 -11.43 -26.59 -33.67
N ARG A 263 -12.06 -25.42 -33.85
CA ARG A 263 -12.93 -25.16 -35.01
C ARG A 263 -12.13 -24.98 -36.29
N CYS A 264 -11.00 -24.26 -36.25
CA CYS A 264 -10.07 -24.15 -37.39
C CYS A 264 -9.62 -25.53 -37.87
N ARG A 265 -9.22 -26.42 -36.95
CA ARG A 265 -8.79 -27.79 -37.28
C ARG A 265 -9.89 -28.62 -37.92
N LYS A 266 -11.12 -28.57 -37.39
CA LYS A 266 -12.26 -29.29 -37.99
C LYS A 266 -12.53 -28.89 -39.43
N VAL A 267 -12.30 -27.62 -39.79
CA VAL A 267 -12.43 -27.17 -41.18
C VAL A 267 -11.24 -27.63 -42.02
N ALA A 268 -10.02 -27.53 -41.48
CA ALA A 268 -8.80 -27.96 -42.17
C ALA A 268 -8.79 -29.47 -42.48
N THR A 269 -9.32 -30.31 -41.60
CA THR A 269 -9.43 -31.76 -41.82
C THR A 269 -10.52 -32.12 -42.83
N LYS A 270 -11.67 -31.44 -42.79
CA LYS A 270 -12.77 -31.63 -43.76
C LYS A 270 -12.39 -31.22 -45.18
N ALA A 271 -11.53 -30.22 -45.32
CA ALA A 271 -11.08 -29.72 -46.61
C ALA A 271 -10.03 -30.63 -47.31
N GLY A 272 -9.94 -31.91 -46.93
CA GLY A 272 -9.01 -32.88 -47.54
C GLY A 272 -7.56 -32.55 -47.18
N GLY A 273 -7.08 -33.08 -46.06
CA GLY A 273 -5.68 -32.96 -45.69
C GLY A 273 -4.80 -33.91 -46.50
N ALA A 274 -4.24 -33.46 -47.62
CA ALA A 274 -2.91 -33.82 -48.17
C ALA A 274 -2.75 -33.31 -49.62
N ALA A 275 -1.53 -32.85 -49.96
CA ALA A 275 -0.96 -32.87 -51.31
C ALA A 275 -1.35 -31.81 -52.37
N THR A 276 -1.37 -30.52 -52.02
CA THR A 276 -1.03 -29.48 -53.02
C THR A 276 0.02 -28.57 -52.41
N GLY A 277 1.21 -28.49 -53.02
CA GLY A 277 2.44 -27.86 -52.49
C GLY A 277 2.43 -26.35 -52.25
N VAL A 278 1.26 -25.77 -51.97
CA VAL A 278 1.12 -24.38 -51.53
C VAL A 278 1.21 -24.36 -49.99
N PRO A 279 2.13 -23.58 -49.39
CA PRO A 279 2.21 -23.45 -47.94
C PRO A 279 0.89 -22.88 -47.41
N ARG A 280 0.09 -23.72 -46.74
CA ARG A 280 -1.13 -23.27 -46.06
C ARG A 280 -0.73 -22.28 -44.97
N MET A 281 -1.22 -21.04 -45.07
CA MET A 281 -1.01 -20.04 -44.03
C MET A 281 -1.60 -20.57 -42.71
N THR A 282 -0.73 -20.71 -41.70
CA THR A 282 -1.11 -21.12 -40.36
C THR A 282 -2.09 -20.10 -39.78
N PRO A 283 -3.31 -20.50 -39.36
CA PRO A 283 -4.25 -19.57 -38.77
C PRO A 283 -3.62 -18.84 -37.58
N LEU A 284 -3.67 -17.52 -37.62
CA LEU A 284 -3.05 -16.63 -36.65
C LEU A 284 -4.12 -15.71 -36.05
N LEU A 285 -4.18 -15.69 -34.72
CA LEU A 285 -4.96 -14.72 -33.96
C LEU A 285 -3.98 -13.70 -33.35
N VAL A 286 -4.18 -12.42 -33.66
CA VAL A 286 -3.36 -11.32 -33.13
C VAL A 286 -4.20 -10.51 -32.17
N VAL A 287 -3.68 -10.28 -30.97
CA VAL A 287 -4.27 -9.42 -29.95
C VAL A 287 -3.31 -8.25 -29.71
N SER A 288 -3.66 -7.07 -30.19
CA SER A 288 -2.77 -5.90 -30.28
C SER A 288 -2.57 -5.03 -29.03
N PRO A 289 -3.44 -5.03 -27.99
CA PRO A 289 -3.20 -4.26 -26.80
C PRO A 289 -1.83 -4.60 -26.18
N MET A 290 -1.12 -3.61 -25.69
CA MET A 290 0.15 -3.77 -24.97
C MET A 290 0.01 -3.20 -23.56
N ILE A 291 0.61 -3.84 -22.56
CA ILE A 291 0.70 -3.27 -21.22
C ILE A 291 1.52 -1.98 -21.30
N GLY A 292 1.03 -0.89 -20.68
CA GLY A 292 1.68 0.42 -20.69
C GLY A 292 1.37 1.31 -21.90
N ARG A 293 0.59 0.83 -22.88
CA ARG A 293 0.15 1.65 -24.02
C ARG A 293 -1.32 2.02 -23.89
N SER A 294 -1.59 3.33 -23.82
CA SER A 294 -2.96 3.83 -23.75
C SER A 294 -3.72 3.68 -25.05
N LEU A 295 -4.96 3.20 -24.91
CA LEU A 295 -5.93 3.02 -25.98
C LEU A 295 -7.02 4.10 -25.84
N PHE A 296 -7.38 4.72 -26.96
CA PHE A 296 -8.41 5.75 -27.01
C PHE A 296 -9.14 5.71 -28.35
N GLY A 297 -10.44 6.04 -28.34
CA GLY A 297 -11.28 6.03 -29.53
C GLY A 297 -11.66 4.62 -29.98
N ARG A 298 -11.98 4.45 -31.26
CA ARG A 298 -12.30 3.15 -31.85
C ARG A 298 -11.01 2.39 -32.14
N VAL A 299 -10.74 1.35 -31.36
CA VAL A 299 -9.56 0.50 -31.52
C VAL A 299 -10.00 -0.91 -31.85
N ALA A 300 -9.61 -1.39 -33.04
CA ALA A 300 -9.59 -2.81 -33.35
C ALA A 300 -8.39 -3.42 -32.63
N TRP A 301 -8.63 -4.43 -31.79
CA TRP A 301 -7.62 -4.96 -30.89
C TRP A 301 -7.48 -6.48 -30.96
N CYS A 302 -8.41 -7.16 -31.62
CA CYS A 302 -8.27 -8.57 -31.96
C CYS A 302 -8.48 -8.75 -33.45
N HIS A 303 -7.47 -9.30 -34.10
CA HIS A 303 -7.41 -9.50 -35.53
C HIS A 303 -7.14 -10.96 -35.83
N ARG A 304 -7.62 -11.42 -36.98
CA ARG A 304 -7.45 -12.79 -37.44
C ARG A 304 -6.82 -12.78 -38.82
N ASP A 305 -5.84 -13.64 -39.00
CA ASP A 305 -5.21 -13.93 -40.29
C ASP A 305 -5.42 -15.42 -40.60
N GLY A 306 -6.22 -15.72 -41.63
CA GLY A 306 -6.66 -17.08 -41.96
C GLY A 306 -7.66 -17.72 -40.96
N GLY A 307 -8.02 -18.99 -41.18
CA GLY A 307 -8.92 -19.75 -40.30
C GLY A 307 -10.39 -19.32 -40.32
N VAL A 308 -11.16 -19.76 -39.32
CA VAL A 308 -12.60 -19.47 -39.20
C VAL A 308 -12.87 -18.22 -38.36
N LYS A 309 -13.99 -17.52 -38.64
CA LYS A 309 -14.47 -16.36 -37.86
C LYS A 309 -14.73 -16.73 -36.40
N LEU A 310 -14.41 -15.82 -35.47
CA LEU A 310 -14.64 -16.04 -34.04
C LEU A 310 -16.14 -16.13 -33.72
N SER A 311 -16.51 -17.11 -32.89
CA SER A 311 -17.89 -17.27 -32.42
C SER A 311 -18.26 -16.17 -31.41
N ARG A 312 -19.56 -15.98 -31.15
CA ARG A 312 -20.01 -14.99 -30.15
C ARG A 312 -19.45 -15.29 -28.75
N LEU A 313 -19.37 -16.57 -28.38
CA LEU A 313 -18.79 -17.02 -27.11
C LEU A 313 -17.30 -16.73 -27.02
N GLU A 314 -16.53 -17.02 -28.08
CA GLU A 314 -15.10 -16.73 -28.13
C GLU A 314 -14.81 -15.23 -28.05
N ARG A 315 -15.61 -14.41 -28.75
CA ARG A 315 -15.54 -12.94 -28.64
C ARG A 315 -15.87 -12.46 -27.23
N GLY A 316 -16.85 -13.06 -26.57
CA GLY A 316 -17.21 -12.76 -25.18
C GLY A 316 -16.09 -13.12 -24.21
N LEU A 317 -15.51 -14.32 -24.34
CA LEU A 317 -14.37 -14.77 -23.53
C LEU A 317 -13.14 -13.90 -23.74
N LEU A 318 -12.83 -13.53 -24.98
CA LEU A 318 -11.74 -12.59 -25.27
C LEU A 318 -12.01 -11.23 -24.61
N LYS A 319 -13.21 -10.67 -24.75
CA LYS A 319 -13.54 -9.40 -24.08
C LYS A 319 -13.43 -9.49 -22.55
N ALA A 320 -13.83 -10.62 -21.95
CA ALA A 320 -13.74 -10.85 -20.52
C ALA A 320 -12.31 -11.16 -20.04
N ALA A 321 -11.44 -11.63 -20.94
CA ALA A 321 -10.05 -11.93 -20.64
C ALA A 321 -9.23 -10.66 -20.39
N PHE A 322 -9.51 -9.57 -21.12
CA PHE A 322 -8.78 -8.31 -21.00
C PHE A 322 -9.51 -7.35 -20.06
N ARG A 323 -8.87 -7.00 -18.94
CA ARG A 323 -9.35 -5.96 -18.03
C ARG A 323 -8.65 -4.64 -18.34
N PHE A 324 -9.46 -3.65 -18.70
CA PHE A 324 -9.01 -2.29 -18.95
C PHE A 324 -9.21 -1.45 -17.70
N LYS A 325 -8.20 -0.66 -17.32
CA LYS A 325 -8.29 0.35 -16.25
C LYS A 325 -8.07 1.73 -16.86
N ARG A 326 -8.67 2.77 -16.26
CA ARG A 326 -8.36 4.15 -16.62
C ARG A 326 -6.86 4.40 -16.44
N SER A 327 -6.24 5.02 -17.44
CA SER A 327 -4.86 5.47 -17.31
C SER A 327 -4.84 6.74 -16.47
N ASP A 328 -4.15 6.70 -15.33
CA ASP A 328 -3.91 7.89 -14.50
C ASP A 328 -2.67 8.68 -14.97
N HIS A 329 -1.99 8.21 -16.02
CA HIS A 329 -0.88 8.90 -16.66
C HIS A 329 -1.41 9.98 -17.60
N ALA A 330 -1.96 11.04 -17.01
CA ALA A 330 -2.00 12.37 -17.60
C ALA A 330 -0.74 13.13 -17.14
N ARG A 331 0.39 12.80 -17.75
CA ARG A 331 1.58 13.67 -17.77
C ARG A 331 2.10 13.71 -19.20
#